data_AF-A0A1J0LTP6-F1
#
_entry.id   AF-A0A1J0LTP6-F1
#
_cell.length_a   1.000
_cell.length_b   1.000
_cell.length_c   1.000
_cell.angle_alpha   90.00
_cell.angle_beta   90.00
_cell.angle_gamma   90.00
#
_symmetry.space_group_name_H-M   'P 1'
#
loop_
_entity.id
_entity.type
_entity.pdbx_description
1 polymer ?
#
loop_
_entity_poly.entity_id
_entity_poly.type
_entity_poly.pdbx_seq_one_letter_code
_entity_poly.pdbx_strand_id
1 'polypeptide(L)'
;MALREAQVRVEEALRAYEACVEREAMEYGEEYERVTYMEYEAPAPDPCAEAFSRLLAAVRAYEAAGGRREELDLRGKEEKVYEALDKG
;
A
#
# COMPACT_ATOMS: atom_id res chain seq x y z
N MET A 1 -9.35 19.63 -4.13
CA MET A 1 -8.47 18.88 -5.05
C MET A 1 -9.32 18.37 -6.20
N ALA A 2 -8.85 18.51 -7.43
CA ALA A 2 -9.57 17.97 -8.59
C ALA A 2 -9.44 16.44 -8.63
N LEU A 3 -10.48 15.73 -9.10
CA LEU A 3 -10.51 14.26 -9.20
C LEU A 3 -9.25 13.69 -9.89
N ARG A 4 -8.84 14.32 -11.00
CA ARG A 4 -7.65 13.92 -11.77
C ARG A 4 -6.35 14.11 -11.00
N GLU A 5 -6.24 15.16 -10.18
CA GLU A 5 -5.06 15.38 -9.33
C GLU A 5 -4.99 14.33 -8.21
N ALA A 6 -6.14 13.96 -7.64
CA ALA A 6 -6.21 12.89 -6.65
C ALA A 6 -5.86 11.52 -7.25
N GLN A 7 -6.30 11.25 -8.48
CA GLN A 7 -5.95 10.02 -9.20
C GLN A 7 -4.43 9.89 -9.40
N VAL A 8 -3.78 10.97 -9.86
CA VAL A 8 -2.31 10.98 -10.02
C VAL A 8 -1.62 10.70 -8.68
N ARG A 9 -2.10 11.27 -7.58
CA ARG A 9 -1.54 11.01 -6.24
C ARG A 9 -1.71 9.55 -5.81
N VAL A 10 -2.81 8.89 -6.17
CA VAL A 10 -2.99 7.46 -5.93
C VAL A 10 -1.95 6.67 -6.73
N GLU A 11 -1.77 6.96 -8.01
CA GLU A 11 -0.78 6.27 -8.84
C GLU A 11 0.66 6.44 -8.32
N GLU A 12 1.02 7.65 -7.88
CA GLU A 12 2.33 7.93 -7.29
C GLU A 12 2.54 7.16 -5.98
N ALA A 13 1.53 7.15 -5.10
CA ALA A 13 1.59 6.42 -3.84
C ALA A 13 1.64 4.90 -4.06
N LEU A 14 0.92 4.40 -5.07
CA LEU A 14 0.93 2.98 -5.46
C LEU A 14 2.33 2.57 -5.93
N ARG A 15 2.95 3.36 -6.81
CA ARG A 15 4.33 3.09 -7.27
C ARG A 15 5.33 3.14 -6.14
N ALA A 16 5.18 4.08 -5.19
CA ALA A 16 6.07 4.17 -4.04
C ALA A 16 5.94 2.95 -3.11
N TYR A 17 4.71 2.44 -2.93
CA TYR A 17 4.47 1.20 -2.19
C TYR A 17 5.06 -0.02 -2.93
N GLU A 18 4.84 -0.14 -4.24
CA GLU A 18 5.43 -1.22 -5.05
C GLU A 18 6.96 -1.22 -4.98
N ALA A 19 7.59 -0.06 -5.18
CA ALA A 19 9.05 0.07 -5.09
C ALA A 19 9.59 -0.22 -3.68
N CYS A 20 8.79 -0.01 -2.64
CA CYS A 20 9.17 -0.42 -1.29
C CYS A 20 9.16 -1.94 -1.15
N VAL A 21 8.06 -2.59 -1.56
CA VAL A 21 7.91 -4.05 -1.51
C VAL A 21 8.96 -4.74 -2.38
N GLU A 22 9.27 -4.20 -3.56
CA GLU A 22 10.32 -4.73 -4.44
C GLU A 22 11.71 -4.62 -3.81
N ARG A 23 12.01 -3.51 -3.13
CA ARG A 23 13.29 -3.35 -2.42
C ARG A 23 13.40 -4.30 -1.23
N GLU A 24 12.33 -4.47 -0.47
CA GLU A 24 12.27 -5.44 0.63
C GLU A 24 12.49 -6.87 0.08
N ALA A 25 11.83 -7.24 -1.02
CA ALA A 25 12.02 -8.53 -1.66
C ALA A 25 13.47 -8.74 -2.16
N MET A 26 14.13 -7.68 -2.67
CA MET A 26 15.53 -7.73 -3.09
C MET A 26 16.52 -7.79 -1.93
N GLU A 27 16.19 -7.21 -0.77
CA GLU A 27 17.05 -7.17 0.42
C GLU A 27 17.05 -8.50 1.20
N TYR A 28 16.00 -9.33 1.07
CA TYR A 28 15.84 -10.59 1.83
C TYR A 28 16.16 -11.90 1.09
N GLY A 29 16.45 -11.90 -0.23
CA GLY A 29 17.03 -13.04 -0.96
C GLY A 29 16.46 -14.46 -0.66
N GLU A 30 17.32 -15.48 -0.56
CA GLU A 30 16.99 -16.91 -0.37
C GLU A 30 16.63 -17.34 1.08
N GLU A 31 16.46 -16.43 2.05
CA GLU A 31 16.11 -16.80 3.45
C GLU A 31 14.68 -16.42 3.88
N TYR A 32 13.79 -16.09 2.93
CA TYR A 32 12.40 -15.71 3.26
C TYR A 32 11.59 -16.82 3.97
N GLU A 33 11.93 -18.11 3.75
CA GLU A 33 11.28 -19.24 4.45
C GLU A 33 11.79 -19.48 5.88
N ARG A 34 12.97 -18.97 6.28
CA ARG A 34 13.53 -19.24 7.62
C ARG A 34 13.21 -18.16 8.65
N VAL A 35 12.94 -16.93 8.24
CA VAL A 35 12.67 -15.80 9.15
C VAL A 35 11.19 -15.71 9.54
N THR A 36 10.26 -16.19 8.70
CA THR A 36 8.82 -16.21 8.99
C THR A 36 8.40 -17.14 10.15
N TYR A 37 9.31 -17.99 10.66
CA TYR A 37 9.03 -18.88 11.80
C TYR A 37 9.38 -18.27 13.18
N MET A 38 10.05 -17.10 13.24
CA MET A 38 10.52 -16.48 14.50
C MET A 38 9.89 -15.12 14.86
N GLU A 39 8.81 -14.69 14.20
CA GLU A 39 8.09 -13.48 14.61
C GLU A 39 6.89 -13.80 15.52
N TYR A 40 7.15 -14.11 16.80
CA TYR A 40 6.09 -14.20 17.82
C TYR A 40 6.22 -13.17 18.95
N GLU A 41 7.24 -12.29 18.99
CA GLU A 41 7.43 -11.41 20.16
C GLU A 41 7.56 -9.90 19.89
N ALA A 42 7.75 -9.45 18.64
CA ALA A 42 7.63 -8.04 18.28
C ALA A 42 7.44 -7.94 16.76
N PRO A 43 6.28 -7.48 16.23
CA PRO A 43 6.18 -7.27 14.79
C PRO A 43 7.26 -6.26 14.42
N ALA A 44 8.24 -6.66 13.61
CA ALA A 44 9.18 -5.72 13.05
C ALA A 44 8.36 -4.61 12.36
N PRO A 45 8.76 -3.33 12.47
CA PRO A 45 8.08 -2.28 11.73
C PRO A 45 8.18 -2.63 10.24
N ASP A 46 7.04 -2.96 9.62
CA ASP A 46 6.95 -3.21 8.18
C ASP A 46 7.54 -1.96 7.49
N PRO A 47 8.68 -2.11 6.78
CA PRO A 47 9.40 -0.98 6.21
C PRO A 47 8.55 -0.23 5.16
N CYS A 48 7.50 -0.87 4.67
CA CYS A 48 6.55 -0.36 3.70
C CYS A 48 5.21 0.08 4.31
N ALA A 49 5.02 -0.02 5.62
CA ALA A 49 3.80 0.43 6.30
C ALA A 49 3.52 1.93 6.09
N GLU A 50 4.56 2.78 6.07
CA GLU A 50 4.40 4.21 5.79
C GLU A 50 3.96 4.46 4.34
N ALA A 51 4.54 3.73 3.39
CA ALA A 51 4.17 3.82 1.98
C ALA A 51 2.73 3.33 1.76
N PHE A 52 2.34 2.25 2.43
CA PHE A 52 0.97 1.75 2.41
C PHE A 52 -0.02 2.74 3.03
N SER A 53 0.33 3.34 4.17
CA SER A 53 -0.50 4.37 4.81
C SER A 53 -0.70 5.60 3.92
N ARG A 54 0.33 6.00 3.17
CA ARG A 54 0.24 7.07 2.16
C ARG A 54 -0.68 6.69 1.00
N LEU A 55 -0.65 5.44 0.54
CA LEU A 55 -1.58 4.93 -0.47
C LEU A 55 -3.03 5.01 0.04
N LEU A 56 -3.31 4.56 1.26
CA LEU A 56 -4.65 4.66 1.85
C LEU A 56 -5.13 6.11 1.95
N ALA A 57 -4.27 7.03 2.39
CA ALA A 57 -4.59 8.45 2.45
C ALA A 57 -4.89 9.04 1.07
N ALA A 58 -4.14 8.64 0.04
CA ALA A 58 -4.37 9.07 -1.34
C ALA A 58 -5.73 8.57 -1.87
N VAL A 59 -6.09 7.31 -1.61
CA VAL A 59 -7.39 6.74 -2.02
C VAL A 59 -8.54 7.46 -1.29
N ARG A 60 -8.45 7.69 0.03
CA ARG A 60 -9.45 8.46 0.78
C ARG A 60 -9.63 9.86 0.20
N ALA A 61 -8.54 10.50 -0.20
CA ALA A 61 -8.59 11.84 -0.78
C ALA A 61 -9.21 11.85 -2.20
N TYR A 62 -9.07 10.76 -2.96
CA TYR A 62 -9.76 10.55 -4.23
C TYR A 62 -11.26 10.35 -4.03
N GLU A 63 -11.66 9.54 -3.03
CA GLU A 63 -13.07 9.36 -2.67
C GLU A 63 -13.71 10.67 -2.18
N ALA A 64 -12.99 11.43 -1.35
CA ALA A 64 -13.42 12.76 -0.90
C ALA A 64 -13.55 13.79 -2.03
N ALA A 65 -12.83 13.60 -3.14
CA ALA A 65 -12.96 14.40 -4.35
C ALA A 65 -14.14 13.96 -5.25
N GLY A 66 -14.91 12.94 -4.84
CA GLY A 66 -16.09 12.44 -5.53
C GLY A 66 -15.83 11.24 -6.45
N GLY A 67 -14.64 10.63 -6.39
CA GLY A 67 -14.33 9.41 -7.14
C GLY A 67 -14.78 8.16 -6.41
N ARG A 68 -14.92 7.04 -7.13
CA ARG A 68 -15.14 5.73 -6.51
C ARG A 68 -13.84 4.94 -6.52
N ARG A 69 -13.47 4.35 -5.39
CA ARG A 69 -12.26 3.50 -5.27
C ARG A 69 -12.18 2.39 -6.33
N GLU A 70 -13.33 1.90 -6.81
CA GLU A 70 -13.50 0.90 -7.88
C GLU A 70 -12.98 1.38 -9.25
N GLU A 71 -12.85 2.70 -9.44
CA GLU A 71 -12.34 3.31 -10.68
C GLU A 71 -10.81 3.40 -10.70
N LEU A 72 -10.15 3.08 -9.58
CA LEU A 72 -8.70 3.09 -9.44
C LEU A 72 -8.13 1.72 -9.81
N ASP A 73 -7.14 1.72 -10.70
CA ASP A 73 -6.30 0.54 -10.94
C ASP A 73 -5.25 0.43 -9.82
N LEU A 74 -5.46 -0.50 -8.89
CA LEU A 74 -4.55 -0.77 -7.77
C LEU A 74 -3.62 -1.95 -8.06
N ARG A 75 -3.55 -2.41 -9.31
CA ARG A 75 -2.61 -3.43 -9.79
C ARG A 75 -2.60 -4.70 -8.92
N GLY A 76 -3.80 -5.23 -8.63
CA GLY A 76 -3.95 -6.47 -7.87
C GLY A 76 -3.88 -6.30 -6.34
N LYS A 77 -3.84 -5.06 -5.83
CA LYS A 77 -3.81 -4.74 -4.39
C LYS A 77 -5.17 -4.28 -3.86
N GLU A 78 -6.23 -4.46 -4.65
CA GLU A 78 -7.58 -4.02 -4.34
C GLU A 78 -8.04 -4.58 -2.99
N GLU A 79 -8.02 -5.90 -2.81
CA GLU A 79 -8.48 -6.52 -1.56
C GLU A 79 -7.77 -5.93 -0.33
N LYS A 80 -6.43 -5.88 -0.35
CA LYS A 80 -5.61 -5.35 0.76
C LYS A 80 -5.93 -3.88 1.08
N VAL A 81 -6.05 -3.05 0.05
CA VAL A 81 -6.34 -1.61 0.22
C VAL A 81 -7.76 -1.40 0.73
N TYR A 82 -8.74 -2.12 0.18
CA TYR A 82 -10.15 -1.93 0.52
C TYR A 82 -10.43 -2.43 1.94
N GLU A 83 -9.89 -3.58 2.33
CA GLU A 83 -9.98 -4.06 3.71
C GLU A 83 -9.36 -3.08 4.71
N ALA A 84 -8.20 -2.50 4.38
CA ALA A 84 -7.54 -1.54 5.26
C ALA A 84 -8.32 -0.22 5.36
N LEU A 85 -8.98 0.20 4.27
CA LEU A 85 -9.87 1.36 4.26
C LEU A 85 -11.13 1.12 5.08
N ASP A 86 -11.71 -0.07 5.03
CA ASP A 86 -12.97 -0.42 5.72
C ASP A 86 -12.77 -0.67 7.23
N LYS A 87 -11.54 -0.97 7.66
CA LYS A 87 -11.18 -1.22 9.07
C LYS A 87 -10.87 0.05 9.89
N GLY A 88 -10.82 1.24 9.28
CA GLY A 88 -10.49 2.51 9.98
C GLY A 88 -11.17 3.72 9.41
#